data_AF-A0A7S1R0W9-F1
#
_entry.id   AF-A0A7S1R0W9-F1
#
_cell.length_a   1.000
_cell.length_b   1.000
_cell.length_c   1.000
_cell.angle_alpha   90.00
_cell.angle_beta   90.00
_cell.angle_gamma   90.00
#
_symmetry.space_group_name_H-M   'P 1'
#
loop_
_entity.id
_entity.type
_entity.pdbx_description
1 polymer ?
#
loop_
_entity_poly.entity_id
_entity_poly.type
_entity_poly.pdbx_seq_one_letter_code
_entity_poly.pdbx_strand_id
1 'polypeptide(L)'
;PMFVFNGDFVDRGAHQLEVICLLLSLKVLLPEKVWLVRGNHEERRMNGRYGFEDECLTRLGDKFGRKVFEVMQKAFDLMPLACVVGRRVLVMHGGIGKGTWRLSQLRAVKRPVSGDMLLKPGMEWVNDILWSDPIEDDADEQLIFGVHESPRSSSRQSIATFAWNVTKTFCARNGLSLIVRSHQAKKNGRGFDIMHEHLLVRVFSARDYEQNGNDGAVLLISDEDDLLTVRPQVLRSLAKARKSAAAHRLEDGGAQGSEDRGQAERSKSARRAGSGGRQSCAEGTRRLGTRV
;
A
#
# COMPACT_ATOMS: atom_id res chain seq x y z
N PRO A 1 1.87 8.49 16.93
CA PRO A 1 1.57 7.54 15.84
C PRO A 1 2.80 6.71 15.50
N MET A 2 2.60 5.43 15.23
CA MET A 2 3.58 4.54 14.62
C MET A 2 3.20 4.32 13.14
N PHE A 3 4.17 3.99 12.30
CA PHE A 3 4.00 3.75 10.88
C PHE A 3 4.64 2.41 10.51
N VAL A 4 3.88 1.56 9.82
CA VAL A 4 4.37 0.35 9.17
C VAL A 4 4.27 0.56 7.66
N PHE A 5 5.41 0.56 6.98
CA PHE A 5 5.50 0.58 5.53
C PHE A 5 5.72 -0.85 5.04
N ASN A 6 4.82 -1.34 4.19
CA ASN A 6 4.67 -2.76 3.88
C ASN A 6 5.25 -3.13 2.50
N GLY A 7 6.54 -2.85 2.30
CA GLY A 7 7.29 -3.22 1.10
C GLY A 7 7.04 -2.36 -0.14
N ASP A 8 7.80 -2.67 -1.19
CA ASP A 8 7.79 -2.05 -2.53
C ASP A 8 8.02 -0.54 -2.48
N PHE A 9 9.21 -0.18 -2.00
CA PHE A 9 9.72 1.18 -1.90
C PHE A 9 10.46 1.62 -3.17
N VAL A 10 10.88 0.66 -3.99
CA VAL A 10 11.72 0.85 -5.19
C VAL A 10 11.07 0.21 -6.43
N ASP A 11 11.71 0.39 -7.59
CA ASP A 11 11.21 0.05 -8.94
C ASP A 11 9.96 0.85 -9.38
N ARG A 12 9.68 0.83 -10.69
CA ARG A 12 8.48 1.40 -11.38
C ARG A 12 8.29 2.93 -11.32
N GLY A 13 8.52 3.56 -10.17
CA GLY A 13 8.40 5.00 -9.98
C GLY A 13 9.63 5.77 -10.46
N ALA A 14 9.50 7.09 -10.59
CA ALA A 14 10.59 7.99 -11.00
C ALA A 14 11.38 8.61 -9.81
N HIS A 15 11.01 8.27 -8.57
CA HIS A 15 11.59 8.86 -7.34
C HIS A 15 12.02 7.79 -6.34
N GLN A 16 12.51 6.65 -6.86
CA GLN A 16 12.79 5.44 -6.08
C GLN A 16 13.90 5.70 -5.04
N LEU A 17 14.96 6.39 -5.47
CA LEU A 17 16.07 6.79 -4.61
C LEU A 17 15.61 7.73 -3.49
N GLU A 18 14.81 8.75 -3.82
CA GLU A 18 14.26 9.68 -2.81
C GLU A 18 13.37 8.98 -1.80
N VAL A 19 12.49 8.08 -2.25
CA VAL A 19 11.59 7.30 -1.38
C VAL A 19 12.38 6.41 -0.43
N ILE A 20 13.29 5.57 -0.93
CA ILE A 20 14.04 4.66 -0.05
C ILE A 20 15.00 5.41 0.88
N CYS A 21 15.67 6.48 0.40
CA CYS A 21 16.54 7.29 1.25
C CYS A 21 15.76 8.02 2.35
N LEU A 22 14.55 8.53 2.06
CA LEU A 22 13.68 9.14 3.06
C LEU A 22 13.21 8.11 4.09
N LEU A 23 12.73 6.94 3.66
CA LEU A 23 12.24 5.88 4.56
C LEU A 23 13.35 5.33 5.48
N LEU A 24 14.55 5.11 4.94
CA LEU A 24 15.70 4.68 5.74
C LEU A 24 16.16 5.79 6.71
N SER A 25 16.19 7.05 6.28
CA SER A 25 16.51 8.18 7.16
C SER A 25 15.50 8.32 8.30
N LEU A 26 14.21 8.15 8.01
CA LEU A 26 13.15 8.13 9.01
C LEU A 26 13.25 6.91 9.94
N LYS A 27 13.69 5.75 9.45
CA LYS A 27 13.95 4.56 10.29
C LYS A 27 15.12 4.78 11.25
N VAL A 28 16.18 5.45 10.80
CA VAL A 28 17.34 5.80 11.66
C VAL A 28 16.96 6.86 12.70
N LEU A 29 16.21 7.88 12.30
CA LEU A 29 15.80 8.98 13.19
C LEU A 29 14.71 8.57 14.20
N LEU A 30 13.79 7.69 13.81
CA LEU A 30 12.61 7.30 14.57
C LEU A 30 12.47 5.76 14.67
N PRO A 31 13.47 5.04 15.21
CA PRO A 31 13.56 3.58 15.11
C PRO A 31 12.40 2.82 15.77
N GLU A 32 11.75 3.39 16.79
CA GLU A 32 10.58 2.81 17.46
C GLU A 32 9.26 3.11 16.73
N LYS A 33 9.20 4.17 15.91
CA LYS A 33 7.95 4.69 15.32
C LYS A 33 7.82 4.39 13.84
N VAL A 34 8.92 4.08 13.15
CA VAL A 34 8.93 3.75 11.72
C VAL A 34 9.38 2.30 11.59
N TRP A 35 8.57 1.49 10.92
CA TRP A 35 8.82 0.08 10.67
C TRP A 35 8.74 -0.16 9.16
N LEU A 36 9.80 -0.76 8.61
CA LEU A 36 9.85 -1.14 7.20
C LEU A 36 9.78 -2.66 7.15
N VAL A 37 8.75 -3.19 6.51
CA VAL A 37 8.59 -4.61 6.17
C VAL A 37 9.01 -4.77 4.70
N ARG A 38 9.69 -5.87 4.38
CA ARG A 38 10.21 -6.15 3.03
C ARG A 38 9.09 -6.47 2.05
N GLY A 39 9.13 -5.87 0.87
CA GLY A 39 8.31 -6.24 -0.29
C GLY A 39 9.01 -7.19 -1.25
N ASN A 40 8.36 -7.51 -2.36
CA ASN A 40 9.01 -8.35 -3.37
C ASN A 40 9.98 -7.57 -4.26
N HIS A 41 9.83 -6.24 -4.36
CA HIS A 41 10.75 -5.36 -5.09
C HIS A 41 12.02 -5.00 -4.30
N GLU A 42 12.09 -5.26 -3.00
CA GLU A 42 13.35 -5.23 -2.24
C GLU A 42 14.20 -6.49 -2.52
N GLU A 43 14.50 -6.78 -3.79
CA GLU A 43 15.15 -8.00 -4.29
C GLU A 43 15.94 -7.71 -5.59
N ARG A 44 17.18 -8.21 -5.70
CA ARG A 44 18.12 -7.86 -6.77
C ARG A 44 17.59 -8.14 -8.18
N ARG A 45 17.01 -9.31 -8.41
CA ARG A 45 16.46 -9.70 -9.73
C ARG A 45 15.22 -8.87 -10.09
N MET A 46 14.47 -8.34 -9.12
CA MET A 46 13.44 -7.33 -9.39
C MET A 46 14.06 -6.01 -9.81
N ASN A 47 15.05 -5.53 -9.07
CA ASN A 47 15.68 -4.24 -9.33
C ASN A 47 16.38 -4.17 -10.69
N GLY A 48 17.04 -5.25 -11.12
CA GLY A 48 17.62 -5.37 -12.47
C GLY A 48 16.60 -5.60 -13.59
N ARG A 49 15.32 -5.86 -13.27
CA ARG A 49 14.22 -6.00 -14.24
C ARG A 49 13.33 -4.76 -14.32
N TYR A 50 13.19 -4.01 -13.23
CA TYR A 50 12.19 -2.97 -13.06
C TYR A 50 12.75 -1.58 -12.70
N GLY A 51 14.07 -1.44 -12.69
CA GLY A 51 14.77 -0.17 -12.91
C GLY A 51 15.52 0.42 -11.73
N PHE A 52 15.50 -0.17 -10.53
CA PHE A 52 16.21 0.41 -9.39
C PHE A 52 17.75 0.32 -9.51
N GLU A 53 18.30 -0.72 -10.16
CA GLU A 53 19.75 -0.74 -10.46
C GLU A 53 20.10 0.38 -11.45
N ASP A 54 19.31 0.53 -12.53
CA ASP A 54 19.53 1.55 -13.55
C ASP A 54 19.36 2.98 -13.01
N GLU A 55 18.39 3.22 -12.13
CA GLU A 55 18.19 4.50 -11.42
C GLU A 55 19.41 4.83 -10.55
N CYS A 56 19.94 3.85 -9.81
CA CYS A 56 21.18 4.02 -9.04
C CYS A 56 22.36 4.40 -9.94
N LEU A 57 22.60 3.66 -11.03
CA LEU A 57 23.72 3.87 -11.94
C LEU A 57 23.60 5.22 -12.68
N THR A 58 22.43 5.51 -13.25
CA THR A 58 22.18 6.70 -14.07
C THR A 58 22.25 7.99 -13.26
N ARG A 59 21.70 8.00 -12.04
CA ARG A 59 21.55 9.24 -11.26
C ARG A 59 22.68 9.52 -10.27
N LEU A 60 23.46 8.50 -9.92
CA LEU A 60 24.61 8.62 -9.02
C LEU A 60 25.97 8.34 -9.70
N GLY A 61 25.95 7.94 -10.98
CA GLY A 61 27.11 7.57 -11.78
C GLY A 61 27.67 6.18 -11.42
N ASP A 62 28.14 5.42 -12.42
CA ASP A 62 28.48 4.00 -12.35
C ASP A 62 29.16 3.55 -11.04
N LYS A 63 30.23 4.24 -10.63
CA LYS A 63 31.04 3.84 -9.46
C LYS A 63 30.32 4.05 -8.13
N PHE A 64 29.59 5.15 -7.97
CA PHE A 64 28.90 5.45 -6.70
C PHE A 64 27.51 4.81 -6.68
N GLY A 65 26.77 4.85 -7.80
CA GLY A 65 25.51 4.14 -8.01
C GLY A 65 25.63 2.65 -7.74
N ARG A 66 26.63 1.96 -8.31
CA ARG A 66 26.87 0.54 -8.03
C ARG A 66 27.15 0.28 -6.55
N LYS A 67 27.93 1.15 -5.89
CA LYS A 67 28.20 1.03 -4.44
C LYS A 67 26.94 1.21 -3.61
N VAL A 68 26.07 2.16 -3.96
CA VAL A 68 24.78 2.38 -3.27
C VAL A 68 23.86 1.18 -3.47
N PHE A 69 23.70 0.70 -4.71
CA PHE A 69 22.91 -0.49 -5.02
C PHE A 69 23.36 -1.71 -4.21
N GLU A 70 24.66 -2.03 -4.18
CA GLU A 70 25.20 -3.14 -3.39
C GLU A 70 24.98 -3.00 -1.87
N VAL A 71 24.88 -1.79 -1.34
CA VAL A 71 24.54 -1.54 0.07
C VAL A 71 23.03 -1.67 0.29
N MET A 72 22.20 -1.20 -0.64
CA MET A 72 20.73 -1.36 -0.58
C MET A 72 20.34 -2.83 -0.59
N GLN A 73 20.93 -3.68 -1.45
CA GLN A 73 20.60 -5.11 -1.47
C GLN A 73 20.92 -5.79 -0.13
N LYS A 74 22.02 -5.40 0.53
CA LYS A 74 22.37 -5.89 1.88
C LYS A 74 21.39 -5.41 2.95
N ALA A 75 20.87 -4.18 2.83
CA ALA A 75 19.84 -3.66 3.72
C ALA A 75 18.50 -4.39 3.52
N PHE A 76 18.10 -4.63 2.27
CA PHE A 76 16.89 -5.37 1.88
C PHE A 76 16.91 -6.80 2.42
N ASP A 77 18.04 -7.51 2.29
CA ASP A 77 18.19 -8.87 2.81
C ASP A 77 18.09 -8.97 4.34
N LEU A 78 18.28 -7.85 5.06
CA LEU A 78 18.14 -7.73 6.51
C LEU A 78 16.75 -7.24 6.97
N MET A 79 15.87 -6.83 6.05
CA MET A 79 14.54 -6.32 6.42
C MET A 79 13.64 -7.42 7.05
N PRO A 80 12.78 -7.06 8.01
CA PRO A 80 11.71 -7.93 8.50
C PRO A 80 10.78 -8.37 7.36
N LEU A 81 10.42 -9.65 7.32
CA LEU A 81 9.48 -10.23 6.35
C LEU A 81 8.01 -9.98 6.70
N ALA A 82 7.72 -9.71 7.98
CA ALA A 82 6.41 -9.37 8.51
C ALA A 82 6.56 -8.68 9.87
N CYS A 83 5.49 -8.06 10.38
CA CYS A 83 5.36 -7.66 11.78
C CYS A 83 3.96 -7.98 12.33
N VAL A 84 3.80 -7.98 13.65
CA VAL A 84 2.49 -8.17 14.30
C VAL A 84 2.14 -6.92 15.11
N VAL A 85 1.03 -6.27 14.76
CA VAL A 85 0.49 -5.06 15.41
C VAL A 85 -0.64 -5.47 16.36
N GLY A 86 -0.70 -4.85 17.55
CA GLY A 86 -1.74 -5.15 18.56
C GLY A 86 -1.78 -6.62 19.01
N ARG A 87 -0.71 -7.39 18.80
CA ARG A 87 -0.64 -8.87 18.97
C ARG A 87 -1.64 -9.69 18.10
N ARG A 88 -2.59 -9.04 17.41
CA ARG A 88 -3.72 -9.64 16.70
C ARG A 88 -3.69 -9.43 15.17
N VAL A 89 -2.94 -8.44 14.67
CA VAL A 89 -2.87 -8.10 13.23
C VAL A 89 -1.51 -8.47 12.65
N LEU A 90 -1.47 -9.40 11.69
CA LEU A 90 -0.25 -9.74 10.95
C LEU A 90 -0.12 -8.87 9.71
N VAL A 91 0.97 -8.11 9.59
CA VAL A 91 1.29 -7.29 8.41
C VAL A 91 2.44 -7.93 7.64
N MET A 92 2.24 -8.23 6.36
CA MET A 92 3.22 -8.84 5.45
C MET A 92 2.95 -8.38 4.02
N HIS A 93 3.92 -8.49 3.12
CA HIS A 93 3.76 -7.88 1.80
C HIS A 93 2.81 -8.66 0.85
N GLY A 94 3.12 -9.92 0.58
CA GLY A 94 2.36 -10.81 -0.30
C GLY A 94 1.23 -11.51 0.42
N GLY A 95 1.50 -12.64 1.08
CA GLY A 95 0.45 -13.40 1.75
C GLY A 95 0.94 -14.67 2.45
N ILE A 96 0.01 -15.53 2.83
CA ILE A 96 0.32 -16.73 3.62
C ILE A 96 0.69 -17.95 2.77
N GLY A 97 0.51 -17.88 1.45
CA GLY A 97 0.68 -19.00 0.52
C GLY A 97 -0.09 -20.23 0.97
N LYS A 98 0.60 -21.35 1.13
CA LYS A 98 0.00 -22.61 1.64
C LYS A 98 -0.61 -22.50 3.04
N GLY A 99 -0.29 -21.46 3.82
CA GLY A 99 -0.87 -21.23 5.15
C GLY A 99 -0.63 -22.36 6.16
N THR A 100 0.38 -23.21 5.96
CA THR A 100 0.72 -24.35 6.83
C THR A 100 1.66 -23.97 7.99
N TRP A 101 2.41 -22.88 7.84
CA TRP A 101 3.40 -22.40 8.80
C TRP A 101 2.77 -21.66 10.00
N ARG A 102 3.59 -21.36 11.01
CA ARG A 102 3.23 -20.64 12.23
C ARG A 102 4.13 -19.43 12.47
N LEU A 103 3.64 -18.43 13.21
CA LEU A 103 4.43 -17.24 13.60
C LEU A 103 5.73 -17.56 14.35
N SER A 104 5.83 -18.72 15.00
CA SER A 104 7.07 -19.21 15.62
C SER A 104 8.13 -19.62 14.59
N GLN A 105 7.73 -20.22 13.47
CA GLN A 105 8.65 -20.57 12.37
C GLN A 105 9.17 -19.29 11.69
N LEU A 106 8.30 -18.31 11.45
CA LEU A 106 8.71 -17.02 10.89
C LEU A 106 9.70 -16.26 11.81
N ARG A 107 9.49 -16.31 13.13
CA ARG A 107 10.44 -15.77 14.12
C ARG A 107 11.80 -16.48 14.11
N ALA A 108 11.86 -17.74 13.69
CA ALA A 108 13.09 -18.53 13.62
C ALA A 108 13.88 -18.34 12.30
N VAL A 109 13.33 -17.62 11.30
CA VAL A 109 14.04 -17.33 10.04
C VAL A 109 15.24 -16.43 10.32
N LYS A 110 16.44 -16.98 10.13
CA LYS A 110 17.69 -16.23 10.23
C LYS A 110 17.82 -15.26 9.05
N ARG A 111 18.18 -14.02 9.35
CA ARG A 111 18.57 -12.99 8.37
C ARG A 111 20.10 -12.88 8.31
N PRO A 112 20.72 -12.50 7.18
CA PRO A 112 20.09 -12.08 5.91
C PRO A 112 19.37 -13.22 5.17
N VAL A 113 18.33 -12.88 4.43
CA VAL A 113 17.61 -13.79 3.52
C VAL A 113 17.78 -13.23 2.11
N SER A 114 18.70 -13.75 1.31
CA SER A 114 18.88 -13.28 -0.07
C SER A 114 17.83 -13.82 -1.03
N GLY A 115 17.69 -13.21 -2.21
CA GLY A 115 16.83 -13.71 -3.29
C GLY A 115 17.11 -15.19 -3.62
N ASP A 116 18.39 -15.57 -3.72
CA ASP A 116 18.80 -16.97 -3.96
C ASP A 116 18.40 -17.91 -2.81
N MET A 117 18.28 -17.42 -1.58
CA MET A 117 17.78 -18.25 -0.46
C MET A 117 16.27 -18.49 -0.56
N LEU A 118 15.49 -17.52 -1.07
CA LEU A 118 14.04 -17.69 -1.26
C LEU A 118 13.71 -18.76 -2.32
N LEU A 119 14.62 -19.01 -3.25
CA LEU A 119 14.47 -20.02 -4.31
C LEU A 119 14.97 -21.42 -3.91
N LYS A 120 15.49 -21.62 -2.70
CA LYS A 120 15.94 -22.94 -2.22
C LYS A 120 14.75 -23.82 -1.81
N PRO A 121 14.83 -25.15 -2.03
CA PRO A 121 13.85 -26.10 -1.50
C PRO A 121 13.62 -25.91 0.01
N GLY A 122 12.36 -25.84 0.43
CA GLY A 122 11.94 -25.61 1.82
C GLY A 122 11.79 -24.13 2.20
N MET A 123 12.14 -23.19 1.32
CA MET A 123 11.96 -21.74 1.52
C MET A 123 10.74 -21.17 0.76
N GLU A 124 9.95 -22.01 0.10
CA GLU A 124 8.80 -21.61 -0.73
C GLU A 124 7.76 -20.84 0.08
N TRP A 125 7.54 -21.23 1.34
CA TRP A 125 6.64 -20.51 2.26
C TRP A 125 7.17 -19.12 2.67
N VAL A 126 8.48 -18.90 2.60
CA VAL A 126 9.12 -17.59 2.83
C VAL A 126 9.03 -16.74 1.56
N ASN A 127 9.19 -17.35 0.40
CA ASN A 127 8.90 -16.72 -0.88
C ASN A 127 7.42 -16.28 -0.95
N ASP A 128 6.48 -17.13 -0.55
CA ASP A 128 5.04 -16.82 -0.50
C ASP A 128 4.71 -15.59 0.40
N ILE A 129 5.46 -15.34 1.48
CA ILE A 129 5.30 -14.14 2.32
C ILE A 129 5.51 -12.84 1.54
N LEU A 130 6.39 -12.86 0.55
CA LEU A 130 6.62 -11.73 -0.36
C LEU A 130 5.73 -11.82 -1.62
N TRP A 131 5.44 -13.03 -2.11
CA TRP A 131 4.93 -13.22 -3.46
C TRP A 131 3.50 -13.73 -3.60
N SER A 132 2.92 -14.42 -2.62
CA SER A 132 1.60 -15.07 -2.77
C SER A 132 0.44 -14.09 -2.78
N ASP A 133 -0.68 -14.48 -3.40
CA ASP A 133 -1.89 -13.66 -3.54
C ASP A 133 -3.15 -14.31 -2.96
N PRO A 134 -4.05 -13.53 -2.33
CA PRO A 134 -5.41 -13.99 -2.09
C PRO A 134 -6.16 -14.16 -3.42
N ILE A 135 -7.11 -15.07 -3.43
CA ILE A 135 -8.13 -15.19 -4.49
C ILE A 135 -9.23 -14.15 -4.18
N GLU A 136 -9.82 -13.50 -5.19
CA GLU A 136 -10.80 -12.43 -4.94
C GLU A 136 -12.20 -13.01 -4.67
N ASP A 137 -12.90 -12.46 -3.66
CA ASP A 137 -14.24 -12.93 -3.25
C ASP A 137 -15.35 -12.62 -4.29
N ASP A 138 -15.03 -11.92 -5.41
CA ASP A 138 -15.96 -11.43 -6.43
C ASP A 138 -16.01 -12.27 -7.72
N ALA A 139 -15.19 -13.32 -7.83
CA ALA A 139 -15.46 -14.43 -8.74
C ALA A 139 -16.62 -15.30 -8.17
N ASP A 140 -17.15 -16.27 -8.94
CA ASP A 140 -18.26 -17.18 -8.53
C ASP A 140 -17.86 -18.19 -7.41
N GLU A 141 -17.08 -17.75 -6.43
CA GLU A 141 -16.05 -18.53 -5.75
C GLU A 141 -16.24 -18.68 -4.24
N GLN A 142 -17.50 -18.73 -3.79
CA GLN A 142 -17.81 -19.53 -2.59
C GLN A 142 -17.47 -21.03 -2.79
N LEU A 143 -17.12 -21.43 -4.02
CA LEU A 143 -16.72 -22.77 -4.44
C LEU A 143 -15.20 -23.00 -4.56
N ILE A 144 -14.34 -21.97 -4.51
CA ILE A 144 -12.89 -22.20 -4.56
C ILE A 144 -12.31 -22.32 -3.16
N PHE A 145 -11.70 -23.47 -2.90
CA PHE A 145 -11.13 -23.85 -1.61
C PHE A 145 -9.65 -24.19 -1.75
N GLY A 146 -8.87 -23.82 -0.73
CA GLY A 146 -7.47 -24.25 -0.59
C GLY A 146 -6.50 -23.35 -1.33
N VAL A 147 -5.49 -23.97 -1.94
CA VAL A 147 -4.29 -23.32 -2.46
C VAL A 147 -4.14 -23.73 -3.91
N HIS A 148 -3.93 -22.74 -4.79
CA HIS A 148 -3.83 -22.92 -6.23
C HIS A 148 -2.50 -22.35 -6.73
N GLU A 149 -2.13 -22.67 -7.97
CA GLU A 149 -0.95 -22.08 -8.59
C GLU A 149 -1.28 -20.69 -9.13
N SER A 150 -0.42 -19.71 -8.85
CA SER A 150 -0.57 -18.37 -9.40
C SER A 150 -0.25 -18.35 -10.90
N PRO A 151 -1.01 -17.60 -11.73
CA PRO A 151 -0.61 -17.27 -13.10
C PRO A 151 0.72 -16.50 -13.20
N ARG A 152 1.25 -16.00 -12.07
CA ARG A 152 2.57 -15.34 -11.98
C ARG A 152 3.71 -16.33 -11.69
N SER A 153 3.42 -17.60 -11.45
CA SER A 153 4.44 -18.66 -11.35
C SER A 153 5.29 -18.76 -12.62
N SER A 154 6.50 -19.25 -12.47
CA SER A 154 7.43 -19.50 -13.58
C SER A 154 8.30 -20.72 -13.26
N SER A 155 9.00 -21.24 -14.28
CA SER A 155 9.93 -22.38 -14.12
C SER A 155 11.03 -22.19 -13.08
N ARG A 156 11.26 -20.97 -12.59
CA ARG A 156 12.25 -20.64 -11.55
C ARG A 156 11.64 -20.17 -10.23
N GLN A 157 10.33 -19.98 -10.15
CA GLN A 157 9.66 -19.43 -8.97
C GLN A 157 8.19 -19.87 -8.96
N SER A 158 7.86 -20.77 -8.04
CA SER A 158 6.47 -21.13 -7.73
C SER A 158 5.87 -20.06 -6.81
N ILE A 159 4.64 -19.65 -7.09
CA ILE A 159 3.89 -18.66 -6.31
C ILE A 159 2.50 -19.25 -6.04
N ALA A 160 2.09 -19.31 -4.78
CA ALA A 160 0.75 -19.74 -4.42
C ALA A 160 -0.30 -18.62 -4.58
N THR A 161 -1.52 -18.98 -4.96
CA THR A 161 -2.74 -18.25 -4.61
C THR A 161 -3.50 -19.01 -3.52
N PHE A 162 -4.23 -18.31 -2.65
CA PHE A 162 -4.93 -18.93 -1.52
C PHE A 162 -6.34 -18.37 -1.33
N ALA A 163 -7.30 -19.25 -1.05
CA ALA A 163 -8.70 -18.89 -0.80
C ALA A 163 -8.97 -18.56 0.69
N TRP A 164 -10.17 -18.05 0.95
CA TRP A 164 -10.65 -17.62 2.28
C TRP A 164 -10.46 -18.68 3.39
N ASN A 165 -10.66 -19.96 3.08
CA ASN A 165 -10.56 -21.05 4.04
C ASN A 165 -9.12 -21.26 4.55
N VAL A 166 -8.11 -20.95 3.72
CA VAL A 166 -6.69 -20.98 4.11
C VAL A 166 -6.40 -19.84 5.07
N THR A 167 -6.88 -18.63 4.79
CA THR A 167 -6.79 -17.47 5.69
C THR A 167 -7.46 -17.76 7.03
N LYS A 168 -8.71 -18.23 7.03
CA LYS A 168 -9.48 -18.58 8.24
C LYS A 168 -8.72 -19.59 9.12
N THR A 169 -8.21 -20.66 8.51
CA THR A 169 -7.43 -21.69 9.20
C THR A 169 -6.11 -21.15 9.75
N PHE A 170 -5.40 -20.32 8.99
CA PHE A 170 -4.14 -19.72 9.40
C PHE A 170 -4.32 -18.73 10.56
N CYS A 171 -5.34 -17.87 10.49
CA CYS A 171 -5.66 -16.90 11.54
C CYS A 171 -6.01 -17.62 12.85
N ALA A 172 -6.93 -18.59 12.81
CA ALA A 172 -7.31 -19.40 13.96
C ALA A 172 -6.10 -20.12 14.60
N ARG A 173 -5.22 -20.73 13.79
CA ARG A 173 -4.03 -21.43 14.30
C ARG A 173 -3.01 -20.51 14.98
N ASN A 174 -2.93 -19.25 14.57
CA ASN A 174 -1.93 -18.30 15.04
C ASN A 174 -2.48 -17.27 16.05
N GLY A 175 -3.78 -17.31 16.39
CA GLY A 175 -4.43 -16.35 17.29
C GLY A 175 -4.53 -14.94 16.70
N LEU A 176 -4.69 -14.84 15.37
CA LEU A 176 -4.79 -13.57 14.65
C LEU A 176 -6.25 -13.22 14.37
N SER A 177 -6.58 -11.93 14.49
CA SER A 177 -7.87 -11.36 14.09
C SER A 177 -7.87 -10.85 12.65
N LEU A 178 -6.70 -10.50 12.10
CA LEU A 178 -6.58 -9.91 10.76
C LEU A 178 -5.20 -10.16 10.14
N ILE A 179 -5.17 -10.32 8.82
CA ILE A 179 -3.97 -10.19 7.97
C ILE A 179 -4.09 -8.90 7.14
N VAL A 180 -3.04 -8.09 7.12
CA VAL A 180 -2.90 -6.93 6.24
C VAL A 180 -1.81 -7.24 5.22
N ARG A 181 -2.12 -7.07 3.92
CA ARG A 181 -1.17 -7.22 2.80
C ARG A 181 -1.16 -6.06 1.83
N SER A 182 -0.17 -6.04 0.92
CA SER A 182 -0.02 -5.00 -0.10
C SER A 182 0.08 -5.59 -1.50
N HIS A 183 1.19 -5.39 -2.26
CA HIS A 183 1.60 -6.13 -3.47
C HIS A 183 0.69 -6.06 -4.74
N GLN A 184 -0.64 -6.01 -4.62
CA GLN A 184 -1.58 -6.02 -5.75
C GLN A 184 -2.29 -4.66 -5.88
N ALA A 185 -2.32 -4.12 -7.10
CA ALA A 185 -3.10 -2.94 -7.47
C ALA A 185 -4.36 -3.33 -8.27
N LYS A 186 -5.54 -2.85 -7.85
CA LYS A 186 -6.80 -3.02 -8.62
C LYS A 186 -7.04 -1.78 -9.49
N LYS A 187 -7.22 -1.96 -10.81
CA LYS A 187 -7.45 -0.86 -11.77
C LYS A 187 -8.71 -0.07 -11.39
N ASN A 188 -8.62 1.26 -11.42
CA ASN A 188 -9.63 2.19 -10.89
C ASN A 188 -10.03 1.97 -9.40
N GLY A 189 -9.35 1.08 -8.67
CA GLY A 189 -9.69 0.71 -7.30
C GLY A 189 -9.57 1.86 -6.29
N ARG A 190 -10.08 1.63 -5.08
CA ARG A 190 -10.12 2.59 -3.96
C ARG A 190 -8.87 2.59 -3.08
N GLY A 191 -7.81 1.89 -3.49
CA GLY A 191 -6.56 1.72 -2.75
C GLY A 191 -6.60 0.68 -1.62
N PHE A 192 -7.73 0.01 -1.39
CA PHE A 192 -7.82 -1.11 -0.47
C PHE A 192 -9.02 -2.01 -0.80
N ASP A 193 -8.97 -3.26 -0.36
CA ASP A 193 -10.07 -4.23 -0.40
C ASP A 193 -10.14 -5.00 0.92
N ILE A 194 -11.34 -5.36 1.36
CA ILE A 194 -11.59 -6.23 2.51
C ILE A 194 -12.04 -7.58 1.94
N MET A 195 -11.36 -8.66 2.34
CA MET A 195 -11.45 -9.96 1.68
C MET A 195 -11.53 -11.10 2.71
N HIS A 196 -11.87 -12.30 2.26
CA HIS A 196 -11.78 -13.55 3.03
C HIS A 196 -12.50 -13.47 4.38
N GLU A 197 -13.82 -13.25 4.37
CA GLU A 197 -14.65 -13.08 5.59
C GLU A 197 -14.15 -11.98 6.55
N HIS A 198 -13.61 -10.88 6.01
CA HIS A 198 -12.97 -9.77 6.74
C HIS A 198 -11.66 -10.13 7.48
N LEU A 199 -11.14 -11.34 7.33
CA LEU A 199 -9.88 -11.78 7.95
C LEU A 199 -8.64 -11.36 7.15
N LEU A 200 -8.82 -10.76 5.95
CA LEU A 200 -7.75 -10.19 5.15
C LEU A 200 -8.11 -8.79 4.64
N VAL A 201 -7.16 -7.87 4.70
CA VAL A 201 -7.25 -6.54 4.06
C VAL A 201 -6.06 -6.37 3.12
N ARG A 202 -6.34 -6.09 1.86
CA ARG A 202 -5.36 -5.60 0.88
C ARG A 202 -5.31 -4.08 0.97
N VAL A 203 -4.13 -3.48 1.11
CA VAL A 203 -3.92 -2.03 1.07
C VAL A 203 -2.79 -1.66 0.12
N PHE A 204 -3.06 -0.70 -0.76
CA PHE A 204 -2.16 -0.23 -1.80
C PHE A 204 -2.06 1.30 -1.76
N SER A 205 -0.87 1.83 -1.48
CA SER A 205 -0.69 3.27 -1.17
C SER A 205 -0.22 4.12 -2.35
N ALA A 206 0.21 3.51 -3.46
CA ALA A 206 0.57 4.24 -4.68
C ALA A 206 -0.68 4.63 -5.48
N ARG A 207 -0.89 5.92 -5.71
CA ARG A 207 -2.00 6.47 -6.51
C ARG A 207 -1.65 6.49 -7.99
N ASP A 208 -2.66 6.32 -8.84
CA ASP A 208 -2.52 6.38 -10.31
C ASP A 208 -1.39 5.46 -10.84
N TYR A 209 -1.15 4.34 -10.15
CA TYR A 209 -0.02 3.44 -10.36
C TYR A 209 -0.07 2.86 -11.77
N GLU A 210 1.01 3.03 -12.53
CA GLU A 210 1.11 2.65 -13.95
C GLU A 210 -0.11 3.13 -14.78
N GLN A 211 -0.61 4.34 -14.48
CA GLN A 211 -1.77 4.98 -15.13
C GLN A 211 -3.11 4.24 -14.94
N ASN A 212 -3.20 3.31 -13.98
CA ASN A 212 -4.41 2.53 -13.71
C ASN A 212 -5.58 3.31 -13.09
N GLY A 213 -5.41 4.62 -12.81
CA GLY A 213 -6.48 5.48 -12.26
C GLY A 213 -6.94 5.11 -10.85
N ASN A 214 -6.20 4.25 -10.14
CA ASN A 214 -6.54 3.82 -8.80
C ASN A 214 -6.29 4.94 -7.78
N ASP A 215 -7.17 5.01 -6.78
CA ASP A 215 -6.84 5.70 -5.53
C ASP A 215 -5.82 4.86 -4.75
N GLY A 216 -5.14 5.49 -3.80
CA GLY A 216 -4.31 4.81 -2.80
C GLY A 216 -5.04 4.80 -1.47
N ALA A 217 -4.57 4.02 -0.50
CA ALA A 217 -5.05 4.12 0.88
C ALA A 217 -3.93 3.90 1.90
N VAL A 218 -4.19 4.33 3.13
CA VAL A 218 -3.44 3.95 4.33
C VAL A 218 -4.41 3.42 5.38
N LEU A 219 -4.00 2.46 6.20
CA LEU A 219 -4.83 1.92 7.28
C LEU A 219 -4.51 2.63 8.58
N LEU A 220 -5.54 3.14 9.26
CA LEU A 220 -5.49 3.60 10.63
C LEU A 220 -5.91 2.42 11.51
N ILE A 221 -4.99 1.90 12.32
CA ILE A 221 -5.21 0.74 13.19
C ILE A 221 -5.13 1.22 14.65
N SER A 222 -6.16 0.93 15.43
CA SER A 222 -6.16 1.06 16.90
C SER A 222 -6.64 -0.24 17.55
N ASP A 223 -6.12 -0.52 18.74
CA ASP A 223 -6.54 -1.64 19.61
C ASP A 223 -6.74 -0.99 21.00
N GLU A 224 -7.95 -0.50 21.23
CA GLU A 224 -8.37 0.29 22.40
C GLU A 224 -9.56 -0.44 23.03
N ASP A 225 -9.55 -0.60 24.36
CA ASP A 225 -10.60 -1.32 25.12
C ASP A 225 -10.96 -2.71 24.55
N ASP A 226 -9.93 -3.47 24.14
CA ASP A 226 -10.02 -4.77 23.44
C ASP A 226 -10.73 -4.75 22.07
N LEU A 227 -11.11 -3.57 21.57
CA LEU A 227 -11.73 -3.37 20.26
C LEU A 227 -10.68 -3.00 19.20
N LEU A 228 -10.28 -4.00 18.41
CA LEU A 228 -9.48 -3.79 17.21
C LEU A 228 -10.29 -3.03 16.14
N THR A 229 -9.91 -1.78 15.87
CA THR A 229 -10.50 -0.95 14.81
C THR A 229 -9.49 -0.76 13.68
N VAL A 230 -9.93 -1.02 12.44
CA VAL A 230 -9.12 -0.83 11.22
C VAL A 230 -9.89 0.06 10.25
N ARG A 231 -9.52 1.34 10.18
CA ARG A 231 -10.16 2.34 9.31
C ARG A 231 -9.27 2.72 8.14
N PRO A 232 -9.64 2.38 6.89
CA PRO A 232 -8.90 2.84 5.71
C PRO A 232 -9.17 4.32 5.43
N GLN A 233 -8.10 5.08 5.24
CA GLN A 233 -8.13 6.47 4.76
C GLN A 233 -7.70 6.49 3.29
N VAL A 234 -8.65 6.83 2.40
CA VAL A 234 -8.42 6.87 0.95
C VAL A 234 -7.66 8.15 0.57
N LEU A 235 -6.62 7.97 -0.23
CA LEU A 235 -5.84 9.01 -0.90
C LEU A 235 -6.32 9.08 -2.35
N ARG A 236 -7.17 10.08 -2.66
CA ARG A 236 -7.79 10.19 -4.00
C ARG A 236 -6.75 10.37 -5.11
N SER A 237 -6.95 9.63 -6.21
CA SER A 237 -6.25 9.75 -7.49
C SER A 237 -6.29 11.18 -8.02
N LEU A 238 -5.17 11.63 -8.55
CA LEU A 238 -5.04 12.93 -9.20
C LEU A 238 -5.78 12.93 -10.54
N ALA A 239 -5.78 11.81 -11.27
CA ALA A 239 -6.54 11.67 -12.51
C ALA A 239 -8.06 11.74 -12.25
N LYS A 240 -8.58 11.03 -11.25
CA LYS A 240 -9.99 11.10 -10.82
C LYS A 240 -10.37 12.50 -10.35
N ALA A 241 -9.52 13.15 -9.55
CA ALA A 241 -9.78 14.51 -9.06
C ALA A 241 -9.86 15.53 -10.21
N ARG A 242 -8.94 15.46 -11.19
CA ARG A 242 -8.96 16.32 -12.39
C ARG A 242 -10.22 16.10 -13.23
N LYS A 243 -10.64 14.84 -13.44
CA LYS A 243 -11.88 14.52 -14.19
C LYS A 243 -13.13 15.11 -13.52
N SER A 244 -13.29 14.96 -12.21
CA SER A 244 -14.42 15.56 -11.49
C SER A 244 -14.42 17.09 -11.52
N ALA A 245 -13.24 17.72 -11.42
CA ALA A 245 -13.13 19.18 -11.55
C ALA A 245 -13.45 19.68 -12.97
N ALA A 246 -13.17 18.90 -14.00
CA ALA A 246 -13.56 19.21 -15.37
C ALA A 246 -15.06 19.02 -15.61
N ALA A 247 -15.67 17.98 -15.04
CA ALA A 247 -17.12 17.73 -15.12
C ALA A 247 -17.93 18.88 -14.51
N HIS A 248 -17.60 19.30 -13.27
CA HIS A 248 -18.29 20.44 -12.64
C HIS A 248 -18.18 21.75 -13.44
N ARG A 249 -17.04 22.01 -14.10
CA ARG A 249 -16.91 23.20 -14.97
C ARG A 249 -17.80 23.15 -16.21
N LEU A 250 -18.12 21.96 -16.71
CA LEU A 250 -19.06 21.77 -17.83
C LEU A 250 -20.51 21.91 -17.36
N GLU A 251 -20.82 21.46 -16.14
CA GLU A 251 -22.14 21.64 -15.51
C GLU A 251 -22.43 23.12 -15.19
N ASP A 252 -21.51 23.83 -14.52
CA ASP A 252 -21.62 25.26 -14.22
C ASP A 252 -21.67 26.10 -15.52
N GLY A 253 -20.88 25.74 -16.53
CA GLY A 253 -20.88 26.39 -17.84
C GLY A 253 -22.16 26.13 -18.66
N GLY A 254 -22.85 25.02 -18.42
CA GLY A 254 -24.14 24.70 -19.03
C GLY A 254 -25.30 25.50 -18.41
N ALA A 255 -25.25 25.74 -17.09
CA ALA A 255 -26.28 26.50 -16.38
C ALA A 255 -26.35 27.98 -16.84
N GLN A 256 -25.21 28.60 -17.17
CA GLN A 256 -25.16 30.00 -17.65
C GLN A 256 -25.58 30.17 -19.12
N GLY A 257 -25.81 29.08 -19.87
CA GLY A 257 -26.16 29.13 -21.30
C GLY A 257 -27.66 29.23 -21.62
N SER A 258 -28.54 29.20 -20.61
CA SER A 258 -30.00 29.02 -20.81
C SER A 258 -30.89 30.19 -20.36
N GLU A 259 -30.38 31.16 -19.61
CA GLU A 259 -31.18 32.30 -19.12
C GLU A 259 -31.09 33.57 -20.01
N ASP A 260 -30.07 33.71 -20.87
CA ASP A 260 -29.80 34.94 -21.64
C ASP A 260 -30.60 35.08 -22.96
N ARG A 261 -31.83 34.55 -22.99
CA ARG A 261 -32.81 34.79 -24.08
C ARG A 261 -34.16 35.33 -23.61
N GLY A 262 -34.29 35.66 -22.32
CA GLY A 262 -35.58 35.95 -21.69
C GLY A 262 -35.67 37.23 -20.86
N GLN A 263 -34.77 38.22 -21.00
CA GLN A 263 -34.85 39.43 -20.17
C GLN A 263 -34.25 40.73 -20.75
N ALA A 264 -34.34 40.92 -22.07
CA ALA A 264 -33.98 42.18 -22.73
C ALA A 264 -35.08 43.26 -22.68
N GLU A 265 -35.98 43.23 -21.68
CA GLU A 265 -37.05 44.24 -21.57
C GLU A 265 -37.60 44.39 -20.12
N ARG A 266 -36.87 45.13 -19.26
CA ARG A 266 -37.42 45.95 -18.14
C ARG A 266 -36.38 46.84 -17.47
N SER A 267 -36.29 48.05 -18.02
CA SER A 267 -36.08 49.33 -17.32
C SER A 267 -35.65 49.36 -15.83
N LYS A 268 -34.46 49.93 -15.59
CA LYS A 268 -34.21 51.07 -14.68
C LYS A 268 -34.96 51.12 -13.33
N SER A 269 -34.27 50.81 -12.21
CA SER A 269 -34.47 51.51 -10.93
C SER A 269 -33.34 51.24 -9.92
N ALA A 270 -33.25 52.08 -8.89
CA ALA A 270 -32.51 51.94 -7.62
C ALA A 270 -30.97 51.91 -7.64
N ARG A 271 -30.39 52.92 -6.95
CA ARG A 271 -28.98 53.03 -6.58
C ARG A 271 -28.76 52.58 -5.11
N ARG A 272 -27.47 52.46 -4.75
CA ARG A 272 -26.82 52.75 -3.45
C ARG A 272 -26.62 51.62 -2.41
N ALA A 273 -25.32 51.49 -2.08
CA ALA A 273 -24.71 51.40 -0.75
C ALA A 273 -24.76 50.06 0.03
N GLY A 274 -23.66 49.78 0.74
CA GLY A 274 -23.54 48.67 1.70
C GLY A 274 -22.09 48.16 1.80
N SER A 275 -21.43 48.39 2.94
CA SER A 275 -20.02 48.06 3.20
C SER A 275 -19.86 47.09 4.37
N GLY A 276 -18.78 46.29 4.35
CA GLY A 276 -18.34 45.44 5.49
C GLY A 276 -18.77 43.97 5.35
N GLY A 277 -18.06 43.00 5.91
CA GLY A 277 -16.80 43.05 6.66
C GLY A 277 -16.20 41.64 6.81
N ARG A 278 -14.89 41.53 7.07
CA ARG A 278 -14.22 40.24 7.31
C ARG A 278 -14.30 39.88 8.79
N GLN A 279 -14.46 38.59 9.11
CA GLN A 279 -13.75 38.02 10.26
C GLN A 279 -13.52 36.51 10.13
N SER A 280 -12.39 36.08 10.67
CA SER A 280 -11.89 34.71 10.69
C SER A 280 -11.95 34.13 12.10
N CYS A 281 -12.15 32.82 12.24
CA CYS A 281 -11.72 32.09 13.42
C CYS A 281 -10.94 30.84 13.00
N ALA A 282 -9.82 30.61 13.68
CA ALA A 282 -9.00 29.42 13.57
C ALA A 282 -8.56 29.02 14.98
N GLU A 283 -8.68 27.74 15.32
CA GLU A 283 -8.06 27.03 16.44
C GLU A 283 -8.63 25.58 16.44
N GLY A 284 -7.99 24.56 16.98
CA GLY A 284 -6.65 24.49 17.55
C GLY A 284 -6.24 23.02 17.76
N THR A 285 -4.99 22.68 17.52
CA THR A 285 -4.48 21.30 17.53
C THR A 285 -4.02 20.87 18.93
N ARG A 286 -4.31 19.63 19.35
CA ARG A 286 -3.55 18.96 20.44
C ARG A 286 -3.13 17.54 20.05
N ARG A 287 -1.93 17.15 20.48
CA ARG A 287 -1.31 15.83 20.31
C ARG A 287 -0.92 15.26 21.67
N LEU A 288 -1.22 13.98 21.87
CA LEU A 288 -0.56 13.02 22.78
C LEU A 288 -0.62 11.65 22.05
N GLY A 289 0.24 10.65 22.25
CA GLY A 289 1.47 10.58 23.03
C GLY A 289 1.65 9.18 23.62
N THR A 290 2.32 8.25 22.92
CA THR A 290 2.47 6.85 23.40
C THR A 290 3.73 6.16 22.88
N ARG A 291 4.12 5.11 23.60
CA ARG A 291 5.28 4.22 23.46
C ARG A 291 4.83 2.80 23.89
N VAL A 292 5.51 1.72 23.52
CA VAL A 292 6.65 1.65 22.59
C VAL A 292 6.13 1.47 21.17
#